data_AF-A0A913YHK0-F1
#
_entry.id   AF-A0A913YHK0-F1
#
_cell.length_a   1.000
_cell.length_b   1.000
_cell.length_c   1.000
_cell.angle_alpha   90.00
_cell.angle_beta   90.00
_cell.angle_gamma   90.00
#
_symmetry.space_group_name_H-M   'P 1'
#
loop_
_entity.id
_entity.type
_entity.pdbx_description
1 polymer ?
#
loop_
_entity_poly.entity_id
_entity_poly.type
_entity_poly.pdbx_seq_one_letter_code
_entity_poly.pdbx_strand_id
1 'polypeptide(L)'
;MFHSRKGHTDIKKNTQKFLDHKKETTGRLKALRLLLDVFDNAESKVFLEGHYCEIYYVFNDVFSIVEANLRQKGHKSDLDAVLYILEKILLLLPELIQRRWQFHSIGRIMLKLLHHGNTVKLRREGVRLFLLWFQCLQGNSDEFSQLMYASIIPGFPNPVDSINWEKSTLSKSEAEDIVYVIRGPETEDQISHASQSTFHLADKNSDDWCSREEIQPIFPLATNERSPSVDKLTKFFLDKVLESMSTGIVQTQWTDKRCYELSFAFIFNSFKKYYLPYIFSDWKPEPTLYEAKPGL
;
A
#
# COMPACT_ATOMS: atom_id res chain seq x y z
N MET A 1 5.42 7.59 44.11
CA MET A 1 4.03 7.28 43.73
C MET A 1 3.38 8.28 42.75
N PHE A 2 4.14 9.08 41.97
CA PHE A 2 3.58 10.18 41.14
C PHE A 2 3.61 9.97 39.62
N HIS A 3 4.21 8.89 39.11
CA HIS A 3 4.36 8.68 37.66
C HIS A 3 3.10 8.14 36.96
N SER A 4 2.20 7.47 37.68
CA SER A 4 0.98 6.87 37.09
C SER A 4 -0.14 7.89 36.81
N ARG A 5 -0.27 8.96 37.62
CA ARG A 5 -1.35 9.97 37.44
C ARG A 5 -1.10 10.95 36.29
N LYS A 6 0.17 11.25 35.97
CA LYS A 6 0.52 12.14 34.84
C LYS A 6 0.16 11.50 33.50
N GLY A 7 0.54 10.24 33.28
CA GLY A 7 0.22 9.51 32.04
C GLY A 7 -1.29 9.44 31.76
N HIS A 8 -2.10 9.13 32.77
CA HIS A 8 -3.57 9.11 32.63
C HIS A 8 -4.18 10.49 32.30
N THR A 9 -3.60 11.57 32.82
CA THR A 9 -4.09 12.93 32.54
C THR A 9 -3.78 13.34 31.10
N ASP A 10 -2.59 12.98 30.60
CA ASP A 10 -2.16 13.26 29.23
C ASP A 10 -2.94 12.44 28.19
N ILE A 11 -3.24 11.17 28.49
CA ILE A 11 -4.11 10.31 27.65
C ILE A 11 -5.49 10.95 27.49
N LYS A 12 -6.13 11.35 28.59
CA LYS A 12 -7.47 11.99 28.55
C LYS A 12 -7.46 13.27 27.73
N LYS A 13 -6.43 14.12 27.92
CA LYS A 13 -6.25 15.38 27.20
C LYS A 13 -6.07 15.14 25.69
N ASN A 14 -5.19 14.22 25.31
CA ASN A 14 -4.92 13.93 23.89
C ASN A 14 -6.12 13.25 23.22
N THR A 15 -6.85 12.40 23.94
CA THR A 15 -8.11 11.81 23.46
C THR A 15 -9.13 12.90 23.15
N GLN A 16 -9.35 13.83 24.10
CA GLN A 16 -10.28 14.94 23.89
C GLN A 16 -9.85 15.83 22.71
N LYS A 17 -8.55 16.09 22.58
CA LYS A 17 -8.00 16.88 21.47
C LYS A 17 -8.18 16.18 20.12
N PHE A 18 -7.99 14.87 20.06
CA PHE A 18 -8.19 14.09 18.84
C PHE A 18 -9.66 14.06 18.42
N LEU A 19 -10.59 13.91 19.37
CA LEU A 19 -12.04 13.83 19.08
C LEU A 19 -12.73 15.19 18.88
N ASP A 20 -12.03 16.31 19.11
CA ASP A 20 -12.58 17.66 18.91
C ASP A 20 -12.57 18.05 17.42
N HIS A 21 -13.73 17.95 16.78
CA HIS A 21 -13.94 18.30 15.37
C HIS A 21 -13.69 19.79 15.05
N LYS A 22 -13.57 20.65 16.06
CA LYS A 22 -13.20 22.07 15.88
C LYS A 22 -11.70 22.28 15.76
N LYS A 23 -10.88 21.27 16.07
CA LYS A 23 -9.43 21.32 15.91
C LYS A 23 -9.03 20.97 14.49
N GLU A 24 -7.96 21.61 14.02
CA GLU A 24 -7.32 21.27 12.75
C GLU A 24 -6.85 19.82 12.75
N THR A 25 -7.00 19.14 11.62
CA THR A 25 -6.66 17.72 11.41
C THR A 25 -5.18 17.44 11.68
N THR A 26 -4.27 18.35 11.34
CA THR A 26 -2.83 18.25 11.67
C THR A 26 -2.59 18.17 13.18
N GLY A 27 -3.28 18.99 13.96
CA GLY A 27 -3.22 19.01 15.42
C GLY A 27 -3.85 17.77 16.05
N ARG A 28 -4.89 17.22 15.42
CA ARG A 28 -5.57 15.98 15.82
C ARG A 28 -4.70 14.76 15.53
N LEU A 29 -4.06 14.69 14.36
CA LEU A 29 -3.11 13.63 14.01
C LEU A 29 -1.92 13.58 14.96
N LYS A 30 -1.37 14.74 15.34
CA LYS A 30 -0.33 14.82 16.39
C LYS A 30 -0.80 14.27 17.73
N ALA A 31 -2.05 14.54 18.13
CA ALA A 31 -2.62 14.00 19.36
C ALA A 31 -2.80 12.47 19.29
N LEU A 32 -3.28 11.97 18.15
CA LEU A 32 -3.38 10.52 17.89
C LEU A 32 -2.02 9.84 17.95
N ARG A 33 -1.00 10.42 17.32
CA ARG A 33 0.38 9.89 17.35
C ARG A 33 0.90 9.73 18.77
N LEU A 34 0.68 10.72 19.63
CA LEU A 34 1.07 10.70 21.04
C LEU A 34 0.30 9.64 21.85
N LEU A 35 -0.97 9.41 21.54
CA LEU A 35 -1.73 8.33 22.18
C LEU A 35 -1.14 6.96 21.83
N LEU A 36 -0.87 6.73 20.55
CA LEU A 36 -0.31 5.47 20.04
C LEU A 36 1.15 5.20 20.47
N ASP A 37 1.88 6.22 20.93
CA ASP A 37 3.20 6.04 21.57
C ASP A 37 3.11 5.51 23.00
N VAL A 38 1.97 5.73 23.66
CA VAL A 38 1.77 5.36 25.07
C VAL A 38 0.96 4.07 25.20
N PHE A 39 0.01 3.85 24.29
CA PHE A 39 -0.82 2.65 24.26
C PHE A 39 0.00 1.41 23.92
N ASP A 40 -0.33 0.30 24.57
CA ASP A 40 0.08 -1.01 24.06
C ASP A 40 -0.71 -1.39 22.79
N ASN A 41 -0.39 -2.54 22.19
CA ASN A 41 -1.08 -2.98 20.97
C ASN A 41 -2.57 -3.26 21.19
N ALA A 42 -2.97 -3.76 22.37
CA ALA A 42 -4.36 -4.08 22.65
C ALA A 42 -5.18 -2.80 22.85
N GLU A 43 -4.67 -1.85 23.62
CA GLU A 43 -5.27 -0.52 23.80
C GLU A 43 -5.36 0.24 22.47
N SER A 44 -4.29 0.20 21.67
CA SER A 44 -4.27 0.82 20.34
C SER A 44 -5.34 0.21 19.44
N LYS A 45 -5.48 -1.12 19.43
CA LYS A 45 -6.49 -1.81 18.62
C LYS A 45 -7.90 -1.39 19.03
N VAL A 46 -8.22 -1.46 20.33
CA VAL A 46 -9.54 -1.06 20.85
C VAL A 46 -9.85 0.40 20.50
N PHE A 47 -8.88 1.29 20.64
CA PHE A 47 -9.06 2.71 20.30
C PHE A 47 -9.33 2.91 18.81
N LEU A 48 -8.56 2.22 17.94
CA LEU A 48 -8.74 2.30 16.49
C LEU A 48 -10.10 1.73 16.06
N GLU A 49 -10.51 0.58 16.61
CA GLU A 49 -11.82 -0.03 16.35
C GLU A 49 -12.98 0.84 16.82
N GLY A 50 -12.81 1.61 17.90
CA GLY A 50 -13.82 2.54 18.40
C GLY A 50 -13.95 3.83 17.58
N HIS A 51 -12.91 4.22 16.83
CA HIS A 51 -12.81 5.53 16.18
C HIS A 51 -12.34 5.47 14.72
N TYR A 52 -12.46 4.32 14.04
CA TYR A 52 -11.86 4.07 12.72
C TYR A 52 -12.25 5.11 11.65
N CYS A 53 -13.51 5.52 11.58
CA CYS A 53 -13.96 6.55 10.63
C CYS A 53 -13.25 7.89 10.85
N GLU A 54 -13.19 8.35 12.10
CA GLU A 54 -12.60 9.64 12.45
C GLU A 54 -11.09 9.63 12.27
N ILE A 55 -10.44 8.52 12.64
CA ILE A 55 -9.01 8.30 12.43
C ILE A 55 -8.68 8.35 10.94
N TYR A 56 -9.46 7.66 10.11
CA TYR A 56 -9.24 7.65 8.66
C TYR A 56 -9.46 9.03 8.05
N TYR A 57 -10.52 9.75 8.45
CA TYR A 57 -10.77 11.12 8.00
C TYR A 57 -9.57 12.04 8.30
N VAL A 58 -9.11 12.06 9.56
CA VAL A 58 -7.97 12.88 9.98
C VAL A 58 -6.69 12.47 9.24
N PHE A 59 -6.45 11.17 9.10
CA PHE A 59 -5.31 10.64 8.34
C PHE A 59 -5.32 11.10 6.89
N ASN A 60 -6.44 10.91 6.18
CA ASN A 60 -6.55 11.17 4.75
C ASN A 60 -6.46 12.67 4.43
N ASP A 61 -7.07 13.52 5.26
CA ASP A 61 -6.97 14.97 5.12
C ASP A 61 -5.52 15.45 5.31
N VAL A 62 -4.86 15.00 6.37
CA VAL A 62 -3.45 15.38 6.62
C VAL A 62 -2.52 14.79 5.56
N PHE A 63 -2.77 13.59 5.05
CA PHE A 63 -2.03 13.03 3.92
C PHE A 63 -2.10 13.95 2.69
N SER A 64 -3.30 14.41 2.34
CA SER A 64 -3.52 15.34 1.23
C SER A 64 -2.76 16.66 1.42
N ILE A 65 -2.78 17.21 2.64
CA ILE A 65 -2.03 18.44 2.99
C ILE A 65 -0.51 18.21 2.84
N VAL A 66 0.01 17.11 3.39
CA VAL A 66 1.44 16.78 3.32
C VAL A 66 1.89 16.55 1.89
N GLU A 67 1.10 15.83 1.10
CA GLU A 67 1.35 15.60 -0.32
C GLU A 67 1.44 16.92 -1.09
N ALA A 68 0.46 17.81 -0.91
CA ALA A 68 0.46 19.13 -1.57
C ALA A 68 1.69 19.97 -1.16
N ASN A 69 2.07 19.94 0.11
CA ASN A 69 3.22 20.68 0.63
C ASN A 69 4.56 20.12 0.15
N LEU A 70 4.71 18.80 0.08
CA LEU A 70 5.95 18.17 -0.38
C LEU A 70 6.25 18.45 -1.84
N ARG A 71 5.21 18.55 -2.68
CA ARG A 71 5.33 19.00 -4.07
C ARG A 71 5.90 20.42 -4.18
N GLN A 72 5.72 21.26 -3.16
CA GLN A 72 6.17 22.67 -3.17
C GLN A 72 7.47 22.91 -2.40
N LYS A 73 7.64 22.34 -1.21
CA LYS A 73 8.65 22.78 -0.21
C LYS A 73 9.43 21.66 0.51
N GLY A 74 9.22 20.37 0.18
CA GLY A 74 10.16 19.29 0.53
C GLY A 74 10.39 18.92 2.02
N HIS A 75 9.47 19.23 2.95
CA HIS A 75 9.61 18.84 4.37
C HIS A 75 9.23 17.37 4.67
N LYS A 76 10.24 16.49 4.76
CA LYS A 76 10.06 15.03 4.95
C LYS A 76 9.39 14.59 6.27
N SER A 77 9.59 15.31 7.37
CA SER A 77 9.18 14.85 8.71
C SER A 77 7.67 14.65 8.87
N ASP A 78 6.86 15.43 8.15
CA ASP A 78 5.40 15.32 8.25
C ASP A 78 4.87 14.07 7.54
N LEU A 79 5.56 13.60 6.49
CA LEU A 79 5.22 12.36 5.80
C LEU A 79 5.43 11.14 6.70
N ASP A 80 6.55 11.09 7.42
CA ASP A 80 6.85 9.97 8.33
C ASP A 80 5.76 9.81 9.40
N ALA A 81 5.22 10.91 9.93
CA ALA A 81 4.13 10.89 10.90
C ALA A 81 2.81 10.35 10.30
N VAL A 82 2.48 10.74 9.07
CA VAL A 82 1.26 10.27 8.38
C VAL A 82 1.38 8.81 7.97
N LEU A 83 2.54 8.38 7.47
CA LEU A 83 2.79 6.97 7.11
C LEU A 83 2.75 6.06 8.34
N TYR A 84 3.20 6.54 9.50
CA TYR A 84 3.04 5.81 10.75
C TYR A 84 1.56 5.56 11.07
N ILE A 85 0.68 6.55 10.88
CA ILE A 85 -0.76 6.37 11.12
C ILE A 85 -1.37 5.40 10.09
N LEU A 86 -0.98 5.49 8.82
CA LEU A 86 -1.38 4.50 7.80
C LEU A 86 -0.99 3.09 8.22
N GLU A 87 0.26 2.87 8.63
CA GLU A 87 0.70 1.57 9.13
C GLU A 87 -0.18 1.07 10.28
N LYS A 88 -0.50 1.92 11.26
CA LYS A 88 -1.35 1.52 12.38
C LYS A 88 -2.76 1.16 11.95
N ILE A 89 -3.33 1.87 10.98
CA ILE A 89 -4.61 1.51 10.36
C ILE A 89 -4.51 0.10 9.73
N LEU A 90 -3.48 -0.15 8.93
CA LEU A 90 -3.30 -1.42 8.23
C LEU A 90 -3.07 -2.61 9.17
N LEU A 91 -2.33 -2.40 10.26
CA LEU A 91 -2.00 -3.44 11.23
C LEU A 91 -3.14 -3.73 12.20
N LEU A 92 -3.89 -2.72 12.63
CA LEU A 92 -4.83 -2.83 13.73
C LEU A 92 -6.30 -2.92 13.29
N LEU A 93 -6.61 -2.65 12.02
CA LEU A 93 -7.96 -2.77 11.44
C LEU A 93 -8.05 -3.78 10.27
N PRO A 94 -7.41 -4.97 10.36
CA PRO A 94 -7.35 -5.88 9.22
C PRO A 94 -8.74 -6.41 8.81
N GLU A 95 -9.70 -6.56 9.73
CA GLU A 95 -11.05 -7.02 9.43
C GLU A 95 -11.86 -6.01 8.61
N LEU A 96 -11.68 -4.70 8.85
CA LEU A 96 -12.31 -3.67 8.04
C LEU A 96 -11.73 -3.67 6.63
N ILE A 97 -10.40 -3.79 6.51
CA ILE A 97 -9.71 -3.84 5.22
C ILE A 97 -10.13 -5.07 4.43
N GLN A 98 -10.25 -6.24 5.08
CA GLN A 98 -10.75 -7.46 4.46
C GLN A 98 -12.15 -7.27 3.87
N ARG A 99 -12.99 -6.47 4.53
CA ARG A 99 -14.34 -6.07 4.06
C ARG A 99 -14.31 -4.91 3.06
N ARG A 100 -13.15 -4.56 2.51
CA ARG A 100 -12.95 -3.48 1.54
C ARG A 100 -13.34 -2.08 2.06
N TRP A 101 -13.29 -1.86 3.38
CA TRP A 101 -13.45 -0.52 3.94
C TRP A 101 -12.34 0.41 3.43
N GLN A 102 -12.75 1.58 2.89
CA GLN A 102 -11.86 2.58 2.28
C GLN A 102 -10.96 2.02 1.16
N PHE A 103 -11.40 0.95 0.48
CA PHE A 103 -10.59 0.23 -0.51
C PHE A 103 -10.00 1.15 -1.59
N HIS A 104 -10.84 1.96 -2.24
CA HIS A 104 -10.40 2.84 -3.34
C HIS A 104 -9.45 3.93 -2.85
N SER A 105 -9.77 4.55 -1.72
CA SER A 105 -8.96 5.60 -1.11
C SER A 105 -7.57 5.07 -0.69
N ILE A 106 -7.52 3.94 0.01
CA ILE A 106 -6.25 3.28 0.39
C ILE A 106 -5.48 2.83 -0.86
N GLY A 107 -6.17 2.23 -1.85
CA GLY A 107 -5.57 1.81 -3.11
C GLY A 107 -4.89 2.95 -3.87
N ARG A 108 -5.52 4.14 -3.91
CA ARG A 108 -4.93 5.35 -4.52
C ARG A 108 -3.71 5.84 -3.73
N ILE A 109 -3.76 5.83 -2.40
CA ILE A 109 -2.59 6.16 -1.57
C ILE A 109 -1.44 5.19 -1.85
N MET A 110 -1.72 3.90 -1.99
CA MET A 110 -0.71 2.90 -2.35
C MET A 110 -0.09 3.17 -3.72
N LEU A 111 -0.89 3.53 -4.74
CA LEU A 111 -0.36 3.94 -6.05
C LEU A 111 0.56 5.16 -5.93
N LYS A 112 0.14 6.19 -5.19
CA LYS A 112 0.96 7.40 -4.96
C LYS A 112 2.29 7.08 -4.27
N LEU A 113 2.31 6.12 -3.33
CA LEU A 113 3.54 5.69 -2.65
C LEU A 113 4.45 4.84 -3.55
N LEU A 114 3.87 3.98 -4.39
CA LEU A 114 4.60 3.10 -5.30
C LEU A 114 5.11 3.81 -6.57
N HIS A 115 4.61 5.03 -6.83
CA HIS A 115 4.90 5.81 -8.03
C HIS A 115 6.39 5.79 -8.40
N HIS A 116 6.72 5.44 -9.65
CA HIS A 116 8.09 5.23 -10.13
C HIS A 116 9.01 6.44 -9.90
N GLY A 117 8.46 7.65 -10.05
CA GLY A 117 9.15 8.93 -9.82
C GLY A 117 9.48 9.27 -8.35
N ASN A 118 8.96 8.54 -7.36
CA ASN A 118 9.33 8.75 -5.96
C ASN A 118 10.77 8.29 -5.69
N THR A 119 11.39 8.84 -4.64
CA THR A 119 12.66 8.30 -4.13
C THR A 119 12.55 6.79 -3.85
N VAL A 120 13.62 6.04 -4.14
CA VAL A 120 13.67 4.59 -3.92
C VAL A 120 13.35 4.21 -2.47
N LYS A 121 13.74 5.06 -1.50
CA LYS A 121 13.43 4.88 -0.08
C LYS A 121 11.92 4.94 0.19
N LEU A 122 11.22 5.92 -0.37
CA LEU A 122 9.77 6.04 -0.23
C LEU A 122 9.05 4.88 -0.93
N ARG A 123 9.48 4.51 -2.14
CA ARG A 123 8.92 3.35 -2.85
C ARG A 123 9.10 2.06 -2.06
N ARG A 124 10.27 1.84 -1.45
CA ARG A 124 10.52 0.67 -0.57
C ARG A 124 9.52 0.61 0.59
N GLU A 125 9.22 1.76 1.19
CA GLU A 125 8.24 1.87 2.26
C GLU A 125 6.81 1.66 1.75
N GLY A 126 6.49 2.21 0.57
CA GLY A 126 5.25 1.95 -0.14
C GLY A 126 5.01 0.47 -0.40
N VAL A 127 6.04 -0.29 -0.82
CA VAL A 127 5.95 -1.75 -0.98
C VAL A 127 5.60 -2.44 0.34
N ARG A 128 6.24 -2.03 1.44
CA ARG A 128 5.96 -2.61 2.76
C ARG A 128 4.50 -2.37 3.17
N LEU A 129 4.02 -1.14 3.07
CA LEU A 129 2.66 -0.75 3.41
C LEU A 129 1.64 -1.40 2.47
N PHE A 130 1.93 -1.47 1.17
CA PHE A 130 1.09 -2.16 0.21
C PHE A 130 0.96 -3.65 0.54
N LEU A 131 2.04 -4.34 0.92
CA LEU A 131 1.98 -5.75 1.33
C LEU A 131 1.16 -5.96 2.61
N LEU A 132 1.15 -4.99 3.54
CA LEU A 132 0.25 -5.00 4.71
C LEU A 132 -1.23 -4.86 4.29
N TRP A 133 -1.53 -3.98 3.35
CA TRP A 133 -2.89 -3.81 2.84
C TRP A 133 -3.35 -5.03 2.03
N PHE A 134 -2.54 -5.46 1.06
CA PHE A 134 -2.85 -6.52 0.11
C PHE A 134 -3.10 -7.85 0.81
N GLN A 135 -2.29 -8.20 1.81
CA GLN A 135 -2.51 -9.43 2.57
C GLN A 135 -3.83 -9.42 3.35
N CYS A 136 -4.29 -8.24 3.79
CA CYS A 136 -5.55 -8.10 4.52
C CYS A 136 -6.76 -8.26 3.60
N LEU A 137 -6.62 -7.92 2.31
CA LEU A 137 -7.69 -8.14 1.32
C LEU A 137 -7.98 -9.62 1.10
N GLN A 138 -6.95 -10.48 1.07
CA GLN A 138 -7.07 -11.91 0.80
C GLN A 138 -7.93 -12.17 -0.46
N GLY A 139 -8.93 -13.06 -0.34
CA GLY A 139 -9.90 -13.37 -1.40
C GLY A 139 -10.80 -12.20 -1.81
N ASN A 140 -10.77 -11.08 -1.10
CA ASN A 140 -11.50 -9.85 -1.46
C ASN A 140 -10.64 -8.86 -2.25
N SER A 141 -9.44 -9.26 -2.70
CA SER A 141 -8.66 -8.50 -3.69
C SER A 141 -9.34 -8.54 -5.06
N ASP A 142 -9.02 -7.55 -5.89
CA ASP A 142 -9.52 -7.40 -7.26
C ASP A 142 -8.37 -7.27 -8.26
N GLU A 143 -8.70 -7.14 -9.55
CA GLU A 143 -7.70 -7.00 -10.61
C GLU A 143 -6.83 -5.76 -10.44
N PHE A 144 -7.39 -4.65 -9.91
CA PHE A 144 -6.65 -3.42 -9.61
C PHE A 144 -5.50 -3.69 -8.62
N SER A 145 -5.82 -4.24 -7.45
CA SER A 145 -4.84 -4.55 -6.41
C SER A 145 -3.87 -5.67 -6.82
N GLN A 146 -4.33 -6.66 -7.59
CA GLN A 146 -3.47 -7.71 -8.12
C GLN A 146 -2.48 -7.18 -9.18
N LEU A 147 -2.92 -6.27 -10.03
CA LEU A 147 -2.06 -5.66 -11.05
C LEU A 147 -1.01 -4.74 -10.41
N MET A 148 -1.39 -4.00 -9.37
CA MET A 148 -0.42 -3.27 -8.55
C MET A 148 0.64 -4.22 -7.99
N TYR A 149 0.21 -5.34 -7.38
CA TYR A 149 1.14 -6.34 -6.84
C TYR A 149 2.10 -6.83 -7.92
N ALA A 150 1.59 -7.27 -9.08
CA ALA A 150 2.39 -7.78 -10.20
C ALA A 150 3.40 -6.75 -10.75
N SER A 151 3.13 -5.46 -10.55
CA SER A 151 3.94 -4.36 -11.08
C SER A 151 5.06 -3.90 -10.16
N ILE A 152 5.06 -4.29 -8.88
CA ILE A 152 6.00 -3.78 -7.85
C ILE A 152 7.46 -4.02 -8.20
N ILE A 153 7.79 -5.20 -8.73
CA ILE A 153 9.16 -5.58 -9.05
C ILE A 153 9.43 -5.24 -10.53
N PRO A 154 10.27 -4.23 -10.84
CA PRO A 154 10.60 -3.89 -12.21
C PRO A 154 11.46 -5.00 -12.85
N GLY A 155 11.51 -5.05 -14.18
CA GLY A 155 12.29 -6.04 -14.94
C GLY A 155 11.62 -7.40 -15.15
N PHE A 156 10.48 -7.64 -14.50
CA PHE A 156 9.59 -8.77 -14.86
C PHE A 156 8.72 -8.39 -16.07
N PRO A 157 8.20 -9.36 -16.84
CA PRO A 157 7.32 -9.08 -17.98
C PRO A 157 6.13 -8.18 -17.62
N ASN A 158 5.62 -7.45 -18.60
CA ASN A 158 4.48 -6.57 -18.40
C ASN A 158 3.24 -7.41 -18.07
N PRO A 159 2.63 -7.25 -16.87
CA PRO A 159 1.50 -8.08 -16.47
C PRO A 159 0.26 -7.86 -17.34
N VAL A 160 0.13 -6.70 -18.01
CA VAL A 160 -0.98 -6.37 -18.94
C VAL A 160 -1.05 -7.38 -20.08
N ASP A 161 0.10 -7.88 -20.56
CA ASP A 161 0.16 -8.82 -21.69
C ASP A 161 -0.44 -10.19 -21.35
N SER A 162 -0.52 -10.52 -20.06
CA SER A 162 -1.05 -11.80 -19.57
C SER A 162 -2.54 -11.76 -19.20
N ILE A 163 -3.19 -10.59 -19.28
CA ILE A 163 -4.59 -10.43 -18.89
C ILE A 163 -5.51 -10.97 -19.99
N ASN A 164 -6.48 -11.80 -19.58
CA ASN A 164 -7.59 -12.18 -20.45
C ASN A 164 -8.66 -11.07 -20.44
N TRP A 165 -8.61 -10.19 -21.43
CA TRP A 165 -9.51 -9.04 -21.57
C TRP A 165 -10.99 -9.38 -21.75
N GLU A 166 -11.32 -10.60 -22.17
CA GLU A 166 -12.74 -11.02 -22.29
C GLU A 166 -13.39 -11.21 -20.91
N LYS A 167 -12.58 -11.43 -19.86
CA LYS A 167 -13.03 -11.67 -18.49
C LYS A 167 -12.67 -10.54 -17.53
N SER A 168 -11.86 -9.58 -17.98
CA SER A 168 -11.34 -8.52 -17.13
C SER A 168 -12.42 -7.51 -16.78
N THR A 169 -12.39 -7.08 -15.52
CA THR A 169 -13.18 -5.97 -14.98
C THR A 169 -12.52 -4.61 -15.22
N LEU A 170 -11.21 -4.58 -15.42
CA LEU A 170 -10.45 -3.39 -15.81
C LEU A 170 -10.49 -3.21 -17.33
N SER A 171 -10.51 -1.96 -17.77
CA SER A 171 -10.16 -1.64 -19.14
C SER A 171 -8.65 -1.76 -19.36
N LYS A 172 -8.25 -2.02 -20.62
CA LYS A 172 -6.85 -2.08 -21.00
C LYS A 172 -6.10 -0.78 -20.69
N SER A 173 -6.73 0.37 -20.91
CA SER A 173 -6.17 1.68 -20.58
C SER A 173 -5.87 1.79 -19.09
N GLU A 174 -6.84 1.48 -18.22
CA GLU A 174 -6.66 1.55 -16.75
C GLU A 174 -5.53 0.63 -16.27
N ALA A 175 -5.38 -0.53 -16.90
CA ALA A 175 -4.33 -1.47 -16.55
C ALA A 175 -2.93 -0.98 -16.98
N GLU A 176 -2.79 -0.51 -18.22
CA GLU A 176 -1.54 0.12 -18.71
C GLU A 176 -1.14 1.30 -17.84
N ASP A 177 -2.15 2.08 -17.45
CA ASP A 177 -2.05 3.22 -16.58
C ASP A 177 -1.47 2.86 -15.19
N ILE A 178 -2.00 1.82 -14.55
CA ILE A 178 -1.49 1.31 -13.26
C ILE A 178 -0.03 0.86 -13.38
N VAL A 179 0.30 0.11 -14.44
CA VAL A 179 1.66 -0.38 -14.67
C VAL A 179 2.62 0.79 -14.89
N TYR A 180 2.22 1.77 -15.70
CA TYR A 180 3.00 2.97 -15.96
C TYR A 180 3.31 3.73 -14.68
N VAL A 181 2.32 3.98 -13.81
CA VAL A 181 2.52 4.64 -12.52
C VAL A 181 3.56 3.91 -11.65
N ILE A 182 3.60 2.58 -11.66
CA ILE A 182 4.48 1.82 -10.76
C ILE A 182 5.88 1.59 -11.36
N ARG A 183 5.96 1.31 -12.66
CA ARG A 183 7.22 0.95 -13.34
C ARG A 183 7.89 2.12 -14.05
N GLY A 184 7.11 3.12 -14.46
CA GLY A 184 7.56 4.21 -15.33
C GLY A 184 7.72 3.76 -16.79
N PRO A 185 8.26 4.63 -17.65
CA PRO A 185 8.49 4.29 -19.05
C PRO A 185 9.55 3.18 -19.17
N GLU A 186 9.22 2.10 -19.87
CA GLU A 186 10.12 0.96 -20.13
C GLU A 186 10.93 1.15 -21.43
N THR A 187 10.49 2.05 -22.34
CA THR A 187 11.15 2.34 -23.64
C THR A 187 11.38 3.84 -23.85
N GLU A 188 12.36 4.20 -24.71
CA GLU A 188 12.66 5.60 -25.07
C GLU A 188 11.45 6.34 -25.69
N ASP A 189 10.60 5.62 -26.44
CA ASP A 189 9.36 6.17 -27.02
C ASP A 189 8.31 6.55 -25.95
N GLN A 190 8.29 5.89 -24.79
CA GLN A 190 7.38 6.25 -23.70
C GLN A 190 7.84 7.49 -22.92
N ILE A 191 9.15 7.83 -22.99
CA ILE A 191 9.73 9.01 -22.32
C ILE A 191 9.26 10.31 -22.99
N SER A 192 9.06 10.31 -24.31
CA SER A 192 8.58 11.49 -25.06
C SER A 192 7.08 11.78 -24.79
N HIS A 193 6.26 10.73 -24.61
CA HIS A 193 4.85 10.86 -24.21
C HIS A 193 4.66 11.19 -22.72
N ALA A 194 5.61 10.84 -21.85
CA ALA A 194 5.57 11.14 -20.41
C ALA A 194 5.49 12.66 -20.10
N SER A 195 5.96 13.51 -21.02
CA SER A 195 5.91 14.97 -20.86
C SER A 195 4.52 15.58 -21.13
N GLN A 196 3.54 14.78 -21.57
CA GLN A 196 2.19 15.24 -21.92
C GLN A 196 1.05 14.44 -21.29
N SER A 197 1.33 13.32 -20.62
CA SER A 197 0.28 12.41 -20.13
C SER A 197 -0.25 12.85 -18.76
N THR A 198 -1.45 13.41 -18.76
CA THR A 198 -2.24 13.72 -17.55
C THR A 198 -3.09 12.50 -17.19
N PHE A 199 -2.82 11.88 -16.04
CA PHE A 199 -3.42 10.60 -15.65
C PHE A 199 -4.79 10.74 -14.97
N HIS A 200 -5.82 10.04 -15.47
CA HIS A 200 -7.15 10.00 -14.86
C HIS A 200 -7.62 8.56 -14.65
N LEU A 201 -7.60 8.07 -13.41
CA LEU A 201 -8.34 6.86 -13.06
C LEU A 201 -9.83 7.21 -13.04
N ALA A 202 -10.58 6.73 -14.03
CA ALA A 202 -12.02 6.91 -14.10
C ALA A 202 -12.71 5.90 -13.18
N ASP A 203 -13.22 6.36 -12.03
CA ASP A 203 -14.09 5.52 -11.22
C ASP A 203 -15.48 5.47 -11.88
N LYS A 204 -15.90 4.28 -12.35
CA LYS A 204 -17.21 4.09 -13.00
C LYS A 204 -18.37 3.97 -12.00
N ASN A 205 -18.11 3.94 -10.70
CA ASN A 205 -19.17 3.88 -9.68
C ASN A 205 -18.71 4.55 -8.38
N SER A 206 -19.02 5.84 -8.17
CA SER A 206 -19.53 6.35 -6.88
C SER A 206 -19.58 7.88 -6.83
N ASP A 207 -20.64 8.38 -6.18
CA ASP A 207 -20.67 9.66 -5.46
C ASP A 207 -19.65 9.64 -4.28
N ASP A 208 -18.39 9.27 -4.53
CA ASP A 208 -17.34 9.28 -3.52
C ASP A 208 -16.56 10.61 -3.58
N TRP A 209 -16.35 11.22 -2.42
CA TRP A 209 -15.68 12.53 -2.26
C TRP A 209 -14.21 12.51 -2.73
N CYS A 210 -13.68 11.35 -3.13
CA CYS A 210 -12.32 11.19 -3.62
C CYS A 210 -12.13 11.86 -4.99
N SER A 211 -11.55 13.06 -4.98
CA SER A 211 -11.25 13.87 -6.17
C SER A 211 -10.58 13.08 -7.30
N ARG A 212 -10.95 13.41 -8.56
CA ARG A 212 -10.38 12.92 -9.85
C ARG A 212 -8.90 13.28 -10.07
N GLU A 213 -8.17 13.56 -9.00
CA GLU A 213 -6.81 14.06 -9.03
C GLU A 213 -5.84 13.02 -9.60
N GLU A 214 -4.99 13.54 -10.45
CA GLU A 214 -3.90 12.85 -11.11
C GLU A 214 -2.93 12.22 -10.09
N ILE A 215 -2.52 10.98 -10.37
CA ILE A 215 -1.53 10.28 -9.55
C ILE A 215 -0.14 10.79 -9.94
N GLN A 216 0.54 11.41 -8.98
CA GLN A 216 1.84 12.07 -9.17
C GLN A 216 2.77 11.66 -8.01
N PRO A 217 4.10 11.77 -8.16
CA PRO A 217 5.02 11.40 -7.09
C PRO A 217 4.86 12.34 -5.89
N ILE A 218 4.80 11.75 -4.69
CA ILE A 218 4.70 12.47 -3.41
C ILE A 218 6.03 13.14 -3.09
N PHE A 219 7.14 12.43 -3.30
CA PHE A 219 8.48 12.89 -2.98
C PHE A 219 9.43 12.49 -4.11
N PRO A 220 9.52 13.32 -5.17
CA PRO A 220 10.28 13.00 -6.37
C PRO A 220 11.79 12.94 -6.09
N LEU A 221 12.51 12.17 -6.91
CA LEU A 221 13.97 12.19 -6.93
C LEU A 221 14.48 13.60 -7.27
N ALA A 222 15.57 14.02 -6.60
CA ALA A 222 16.21 15.28 -6.93
C ALA A 222 16.77 15.23 -8.36
N THR A 223 16.79 16.37 -9.06
CA THR A 223 17.17 16.46 -10.49
C THR A 223 18.60 16.01 -10.79
N ASN A 224 19.47 15.94 -9.78
CA ASN A 224 20.85 15.47 -9.88
C ASN A 224 21.04 14.00 -9.47
N GLU A 225 20.01 13.33 -8.95
CA GLU A 225 20.06 11.92 -8.56
C GLU A 225 19.64 11.03 -9.74
N ARG A 226 20.55 10.14 -10.17
CA ARG A 226 20.24 9.13 -11.19
C ARG A 226 19.53 7.94 -10.54
N SER A 227 18.48 7.45 -11.19
CA SER A 227 17.85 6.19 -10.79
C SER A 227 18.86 5.03 -10.91
N PRO A 228 18.84 4.06 -9.98
CA PRO A 228 19.63 2.84 -10.14
C PRO A 228 19.20 2.06 -11.39
N SER A 229 20.08 1.22 -11.93
CA SER A 229 19.75 0.34 -13.06
C SER A 229 18.59 -0.61 -12.73
N VAL A 230 17.86 -1.03 -13.76
CA VAL A 230 16.71 -1.93 -13.63
C VAL A 230 17.08 -3.19 -12.84
N ASP A 231 18.17 -3.89 -13.17
CA ASP A 231 18.61 -5.10 -12.45
C ASP A 231 18.80 -4.88 -10.94
N LYS A 232 19.36 -3.72 -10.55
CA LYS A 232 19.56 -3.38 -9.14
C LYS A 232 18.22 -3.13 -8.46
N LEU A 233 17.29 -2.45 -9.14
CA LEU A 233 15.94 -2.23 -8.64
C LEU A 233 15.14 -3.53 -8.56
N THR A 234 15.26 -4.41 -9.55
CA THR A 234 14.62 -5.74 -9.58
C THR A 234 15.02 -6.54 -8.35
N LYS A 235 16.32 -6.70 -8.11
CA LYS A 235 16.81 -7.39 -6.91
C LYS A 235 16.34 -6.70 -5.63
N PHE A 236 16.47 -5.37 -5.57
CA PHE A 236 16.12 -4.59 -4.38
C PHE A 236 14.64 -4.72 -3.99
N PHE A 237 13.72 -4.63 -4.96
CA PHE A 237 12.29 -4.77 -4.70
C PHE A 237 11.88 -6.23 -4.50
N LEU A 238 12.52 -7.18 -5.18
CA LEU A 238 12.32 -8.61 -4.91
C LEU A 238 12.68 -8.96 -3.47
N ASP A 239 13.88 -8.55 -3.01
CA ASP A 239 14.32 -8.73 -1.63
C ASP A 239 13.29 -8.12 -0.66
N LYS A 240 12.78 -6.92 -0.97
CA LYS A 240 11.79 -6.25 -0.12
C LYS A 240 10.42 -6.93 -0.12
N VAL A 241 9.95 -7.45 -1.25
CA VAL A 241 8.70 -8.21 -1.33
C VAL A 241 8.84 -9.45 -0.46
N LEU A 242 9.90 -10.25 -0.64
CA LEU A 242 10.14 -11.47 0.15
C LEU A 242 10.25 -11.19 1.67
N GLU A 243 10.97 -10.13 2.05
CA GLU A 243 11.06 -9.64 3.44
C GLU A 243 9.67 -9.30 4.00
N SER A 244 8.86 -8.55 3.22
CA SER A 244 7.56 -8.07 3.68
C SER A 244 6.49 -9.17 3.72
N MET A 245 6.59 -10.18 2.84
CA MET A 245 5.73 -11.36 2.87
C MET A 245 5.90 -12.14 4.18
N SER A 246 7.12 -12.29 4.68
CA SER A 246 7.39 -13.04 5.92
C SER A 246 7.10 -12.22 7.19
N THR A 247 7.45 -10.94 7.20
CA THR A 247 7.32 -10.08 8.38
C THR A 247 5.93 -9.51 8.57
N GLY A 248 5.25 -9.11 7.49
CA GLY A 248 3.98 -8.40 7.56
C GLY A 248 2.86 -9.22 8.19
N ILE A 249 2.85 -10.53 7.97
CA ILE A 249 1.78 -11.43 8.46
C ILE A 249 1.76 -11.46 9.98
N VAL A 250 2.93 -11.57 10.60
CA VAL A 250 3.07 -11.65 12.06
C VAL A 250 2.67 -10.34 12.75
N GLN A 251 2.81 -9.20 12.06
CA GLN A 251 2.53 -7.89 12.64
C GLN A 251 1.04 -7.54 12.67
N THR A 252 0.27 -8.00 11.68
CA THR A 252 -1.18 -7.72 11.62
C THR A 252 -1.91 -8.29 12.84
N GLN A 253 -2.87 -7.55 13.39
CA GLN A 253 -3.58 -7.91 14.61
C GLN A 253 -4.97 -8.48 14.29
N TRP A 254 -5.01 -9.69 13.72
CA TRP A 254 -6.27 -10.37 13.45
C TRP A 254 -6.91 -10.87 14.74
N THR A 255 -8.24 -10.76 14.81
CA THR A 255 -9.05 -11.38 15.85
C THR A 255 -9.21 -12.88 15.61
N ASP A 256 -9.43 -13.29 14.36
CA ASP A 256 -9.46 -14.70 13.96
C ASP A 256 -8.07 -15.17 13.53
N LYS A 257 -7.51 -16.13 14.27
CA LYS A 257 -6.17 -16.68 14.02
C LYS A 257 -6.05 -17.37 12.65
N ARG A 258 -7.15 -17.85 12.06
CA ARG A 258 -7.13 -18.48 10.73
C ARG A 258 -6.79 -17.47 9.64
N CYS A 259 -7.05 -16.18 9.86
CA CYS A 259 -6.72 -15.14 8.89
C CYS A 259 -5.21 -15.03 8.66
N TYR A 260 -4.35 -15.38 9.61
CA TYR A 260 -2.89 -15.38 9.39
C TYR A 260 -2.48 -16.38 8.30
N GLU A 261 -3.02 -17.60 8.35
CA GLU A 261 -2.75 -18.65 7.36
C GLU A 261 -3.31 -18.27 5.98
N LEU A 262 -4.53 -17.73 5.95
CA LEU A 262 -5.17 -17.26 4.71
C LEU A 262 -4.39 -16.10 4.07
N SER A 263 -3.93 -15.14 4.88
CA SER A 263 -3.06 -14.04 4.44
C SER A 263 -1.75 -14.56 3.85
N PHE A 264 -1.09 -15.52 4.53
CA PHE A 264 0.13 -16.15 4.00
C PHE A 264 -0.13 -16.85 2.68
N ALA A 265 -1.13 -17.74 2.63
CA ALA A 265 -1.45 -18.53 1.45
C ALA A 265 -1.80 -17.61 0.28
N PHE A 266 -2.58 -16.55 0.51
CA PHE A 266 -2.94 -15.57 -0.51
C PHE A 266 -1.71 -14.86 -1.10
N ILE A 267 -0.83 -14.33 -0.24
CA ILE A 267 0.37 -13.61 -0.67
C ILE A 267 1.35 -14.55 -1.38
N PHE A 268 1.55 -15.76 -0.85
CA PHE A 268 2.41 -16.76 -1.47
C PHE A 268 1.86 -17.22 -2.84
N ASN A 269 0.55 -17.44 -2.95
CA ASN A 269 -0.08 -17.78 -4.23
C ASN A 269 0.03 -16.64 -5.25
N SER A 270 -0.10 -15.38 -4.81
CA SER A 270 0.16 -14.21 -5.65
C SER A 270 1.61 -14.18 -6.15
N PHE A 271 2.59 -14.43 -5.28
CA PHE A 271 4.00 -14.50 -5.67
C PHE A 271 4.25 -15.63 -6.69
N LYS A 272 3.67 -16.81 -6.44
CA LYS A 272 3.73 -17.94 -7.38
C LYS A 272 3.13 -17.63 -8.73
N LYS A 273 2.04 -16.86 -8.77
CA LYS A 273 1.35 -16.49 -10.01
C LYS A 273 2.17 -15.50 -10.85
N TYR A 274 2.70 -14.45 -10.22
CA TYR A 274 3.25 -13.30 -10.95
C TYR A 274 4.77 -13.31 -11.11
N TYR A 275 5.51 -13.95 -10.21
CA TYR A 275 6.98 -13.84 -10.17
C TYR A 275 7.70 -15.16 -10.34
N LEU A 276 7.21 -16.22 -9.68
CA LEU A 276 7.91 -17.50 -9.66
C LEU A 276 8.22 -18.10 -11.05
N PRO A 277 7.32 -18.06 -12.05
CA PRO A 277 7.59 -18.64 -13.37
C PRO A 277 8.76 -17.97 -14.10
N TYR A 278 9.04 -16.70 -13.79
CA TYR A 278 10.11 -15.93 -14.42
C TYR A 278 11.42 -16.00 -13.62
N ILE A 279 11.34 -16.20 -12.30
CA ILE A 279 12.53 -16.45 -11.46
C ILE A 279 13.09 -17.84 -11.76
N PHE A 280 12.22 -18.83 -11.96
CA PHE A 280 12.60 -20.20 -12.27
C PHE A 280 11.97 -20.63 -13.60
N SER A 281 12.54 -20.15 -14.70
CA SER A 281 12.05 -20.45 -16.06
C SER A 281 11.97 -21.95 -16.40
N ASP A 282 12.78 -22.77 -15.72
CA ASP A 282 12.80 -24.23 -15.90
C ASP A 282 11.83 -24.97 -14.96
N TRP A 283 11.11 -24.26 -14.09
CA TRP A 283 10.18 -24.85 -13.14
C TRP A 283 8.90 -25.31 -13.84
N LYS A 284 8.77 -26.63 -14.03
CA LYS A 284 7.56 -27.29 -14.55
C LYS A 284 6.81 -27.98 -13.39
N PRO A 285 5.77 -27.37 -12.82
CA PRO A 285 5.10 -27.89 -11.62
C PRO A 285 4.19 -29.11 -11.84
N GLU A 286 4.12 -29.72 -13.02
CA GLU A 286 3.29 -30.93 -13.24
C GLU A 286 3.94 -32.05 -14.08
N PRO A 287 3.54 -33.33 -13.84
CA PRO A 287 2.74 -33.77 -12.70
C PRO A 287 3.63 -34.04 -11.49
N THR A 288 3.06 -33.92 -10.29
CA THR A 288 3.78 -34.21 -9.04
C THR A 288 4.31 -35.65 -9.06
N LEU A 289 5.45 -35.90 -8.40
CA LEU A 289 6.07 -37.24 -8.31
C LEU A 289 5.13 -38.33 -7.76
N TYR A 290 3.97 -37.94 -7.23
CA TYR A 290 2.94 -38.78 -6.62
C TYR A 290 1.70 -38.99 -7.50
N GLU A 291 1.61 -38.33 -8.65
CA GLU A 291 0.62 -38.69 -9.66
C GLU A 291 1.08 -39.97 -10.34
N ALA A 292 0.53 -41.09 -9.87
CA ALA A 292 0.66 -42.36 -10.55
C ALA A 292 0.16 -42.16 -11.99
N LYS A 293 1.06 -42.36 -12.97
CA LYS A 293 0.65 -42.53 -14.36
C LYS A 293 -0.38 -43.66 -14.40
N PRO A 294 -1.63 -43.42 -14.80
CA PRO A 294 -2.53 -44.53 -15.09
C PRO A 294 -2.04 -45.18 -16.38
N GLY A 295 -1.33 -46.29 -16.23
CA GLY A 295 -0.93 -47.17 -17.34
C GLY A 295 0.40 -46.81 -18.00
N LEU A 296 1.45 -47.54 -17.62
CA LEU A 296 2.49 -48.05 -18.50
C LEU A 296 2.96 -49.39 -17.93
#